data_AF-W9GV75-F1
#
_entry.id   AF-W9GV75-F1
#
_cell.length_a   1.000
_cell.length_b   1.000
_cell.length_c   1.000
_cell.angle_alpha   90.00
_cell.angle_beta   90.00
_cell.angle_gamma   90.00
#
_symmetry.space_group_name_H-M   'P 1'
#
loop_
_entity.id
_entity.type
_entity.pdbx_description
1 polymer ?
#
loop_
_entity_poly.entity_id
_entity_poly.type
_entity_poly.pdbx_seq_one_letter_code
_entity_poly.pdbx_strand_id
1 'polypeptide(L)'
;MIMNVLEVAVFAMVTLGPNQQPFTCEVSIGGVRCSHGIAAFREGEHDILMSDGVKVAKSPKGELLFSNGIQAHMDSLGWVQFSNGAAVRREGTEQFRFSTGMVCRYTAIGKVACTRR
;
A
#
# COMPACT_ATOMS: atom_id res chain seq x y z
N MET A 1 -4.19 12.49 -8.75
CA MET A 1 -4.55 11.09 -9.08
C MET A 1 -5.13 10.43 -7.85
N ILE A 2 -6.27 9.77 -7.98
CA ILE A 2 -6.94 9.04 -6.89
C ILE A 2 -6.10 7.82 -6.49
N MET A 3 -5.96 7.57 -5.18
CA MET A 3 -5.31 6.37 -4.67
C MET A 3 -6.08 5.12 -5.11
N ASN A 4 -5.41 4.20 -5.79
CA ASN A 4 -6.04 2.98 -6.31
C ASN A 4 -5.89 1.79 -5.34
N VAL A 5 -6.65 0.71 -5.58
CA VAL A 5 -6.65 -0.49 -4.71
C VAL A 5 -5.27 -1.16 -4.59
N LEU A 6 -4.40 -1.04 -5.61
CA LEU A 6 -3.03 -1.55 -5.54
C LEU A 6 -2.15 -0.71 -4.62
N GLU A 7 -2.27 0.61 -4.66
CA GLU A 7 -1.60 1.50 -3.70
C GLU A 7 -2.09 1.24 -2.27
N VAL A 8 -3.41 1.06 -2.07
CA VAL A 8 -3.95 0.70 -0.75
C VAL A 8 -3.37 -0.61 -0.25
N ALA A 9 -3.28 -1.65 -1.08
CA ALA A 9 -2.70 -2.93 -0.69
C ALA A 9 -1.22 -2.79 -0.28
N VAL A 10 -0.46 -1.92 -0.97
CA VAL A 10 0.92 -1.60 -0.60
C VAL A 10 0.96 -0.89 0.75
N PHE A 11 0.13 0.12 0.97
CA PHE A 11 0.12 0.87 2.23
C PHE A 11 -0.33 0.03 3.42
N ALA A 12 -1.33 -0.84 3.24
CA ALA A 12 -1.74 -1.79 4.28
C ALA A 12 -0.57 -2.73 4.66
N MET A 13 0.23 -3.18 3.68
CA MET A 13 1.42 -3.97 4.00
C MET A 13 2.49 -3.16 4.73
N VAL A 14 2.69 -1.91 4.33
CA VAL A 14 3.65 -1.01 4.99
C VAL A 14 3.21 -0.76 6.42
N THR A 15 1.94 -0.48 6.71
CA THR A 15 1.51 -0.16 8.08
C THR A 15 1.47 -1.38 9.00
N LEU A 16 1.12 -2.55 8.48
CA LEU A 16 1.19 -3.81 9.23
C LEU A 16 2.62 -4.33 9.39
N GLY A 17 3.57 -3.83 8.58
CA GLY A 17 4.97 -4.21 8.59
C GLY A 17 5.32 -5.39 7.66
N PRO A 18 6.62 -5.67 7.46
CA PRO A 18 7.13 -6.51 6.37
C PRO A 18 6.70 -8.00 6.41
N ASN A 19 6.31 -8.52 7.57
CA ASN A 19 6.11 -9.95 7.81
C ASN A 19 4.65 -10.42 7.65
N GLN A 20 3.93 -9.88 6.68
CA GLN A 20 2.53 -10.27 6.46
C GLN A 20 2.38 -11.66 5.83
N GLN A 21 1.25 -12.31 6.15
CA GLN A 21 0.74 -13.44 5.39
C GLN A 21 0.12 -12.95 4.07
N PRO A 22 0.01 -13.79 3.03
CA PRO A 22 -0.71 -13.44 1.81
C PRO A 22 -2.12 -12.94 2.09
N PHE A 23 -2.55 -11.92 1.36
CA PHE A 23 -3.87 -11.30 1.52
C PHE A 23 -4.39 -10.76 0.19
N THR A 24 -5.68 -10.47 0.14
CA THR A 24 -6.32 -9.81 -1.01
C THR A 24 -6.97 -8.52 -0.57
N CYS A 25 -6.98 -7.51 -1.42
CA CYS A 25 -7.75 -6.29 -1.24
C CYS A 25 -8.72 -6.10 -2.39
N GLU A 26 -9.92 -5.63 -2.09
CA GLU A 26 -10.95 -5.37 -3.09
C GLU A 26 -11.67 -4.05 -2.81
N VAL A 27 -12.07 -3.38 -3.90
CA VAL A 27 -12.92 -2.18 -3.83
C VAL A 27 -14.28 -2.59 -3.28
N SER A 28 -14.77 -1.82 -2.33
CA SER A 28 -16.06 -1.99 -1.68
C SER A 28 -16.80 -0.65 -1.60
N ILE A 29 -18.05 -0.67 -1.12
CA ILE A 29 -18.82 0.56 -0.92
C ILE A 29 -18.09 1.44 0.10
N GLY A 30 -17.61 2.60 -0.35
CA GLY A 30 -16.93 3.60 0.47
C GLY A 30 -15.41 3.44 0.62
N GLY A 31 -14.78 2.44 0.00
CA GLY A 31 -13.33 2.28 0.13
C GLY A 31 -12.77 0.96 -0.40
N VAL A 32 -11.71 0.49 0.23
CA VAL A 32 -11.05 -0.79 -0.06
C VAL A 32 -11.06 -1.64 1.20
N ARG A 33 -11.34 -2.93 1.07
CA ARG A 33 -11.27 -3.90 2.17
C ARG A 33 -10.26 -4.98 1.85
N CYS A 34 -9.44 -5.33 2.83
CA CYS A 34 -8.44 -6.36 2.71
C CYS A 34 -8.78 -7.56 3.61
N SER A 35 -8.46 -8.77 3.15
CA SER A 35 -8.83 -10.03 3.81
C SER A 35 -8.20 -10.23 5.19
N HIS A 36 -7.14 -9.48 5.51
CA HIS A 36 -6.50 -9.46 6.83
C HIS A 36 -7.16 -8.48 7.83
N GLY A 37 -8.30 -7.87 7.49
CA GLY A 37 -9.09 -7.03 8.40
C GLY A 37 -8.84 -5.52 8.30
N ILE A 38 -7.80 -5.07 7.59
CA ILE A 38 -7.62 -3.64 7.27
C ILE A 38 -8.61 -3.21 6.19
N ALA A 39 -9.24 -2.07 6.41
CA ALA A 39 -9.96 -1.32 5.39
C ALA A 39 -9.34 0.06 5.23
N ALA A 40 -9.47 0.66 4.05
CA ALA A 40 -9.06 2.04 3.79
C ALA A 40 -10.22 2.81 3.19
N PHE A 41 -10.47 3.99 3.76
CA PHE A 41 -11.53 4.90 3.36
C PHE A 41 -10.91 6.16 2.80
N ARG A 42 -11.55 6.73 1.78
CA ARG A 42 -11.12 8.02 1.26
C ARG A 42 -11.46 9.09 2.29
N GLU A 43 -10.47 9.90 2.66
CA GLU A 43 -10.65 11.08 3.51
C GLU A 43 -10.49 12.39 2.72
N GLY A 44 -9.69 12.37 1.65
CA GLY A 44 -9.45 13.52 0.78
C GLY A 44 -9.17 13.12 -0.66
N GLU A 45 -8.69 14.05 -1.48
CA GLU A 45 -8.37 13.76 -2.89
C GLU A 45 -7.18 12.80 -3.02
N HIS A 46 -6.20 12.93 -2.12
CA HIS A 46 -4.95 12.17 -2.09
C HIS A 46 -4.67 11.56 -0.71
N ASP A 47 -5.72 11.39 0.09
CA ASP A 47 -5.64 10.95 1.47
C ASP A 47 -6.57 9.75 1.69
N ILE A 48 -6.05 8.73 2.37
CA ILE A 48 -6.82 7.62 2.90
C ILE A 48 -6.67 7.55 4.42
N LEU A 49 -7.74 7.14 5.08
CA LEU A 49 -7.74 6.72 6.48
C LEU A 49 -7.91 5.21 6.53
N MET A 50 -6.95 4.52 7.12
CA MET A 50 -7.05 3.08 7.37
C MET A 50 -7.82 2.82 8.66
N SER A 51 -8.46 1.66 8.73
CA SER A 51 -9.31 1.24 9.86
C SER A 51 -8.55 1.07 11.17
N ASP A 52 -7.21 0.97 11.10
CA ASP A 52 -6.30 0.97 12.25
C ASP A 52 -5.96 2.40 12.75
N GLY A 53 -6.53 3.44 12.12
CA GLY A 53 -6.31 4.84 12.47
C GLY A 53 -5.12 5.50 11.78
N VAL A 54 -4.38 4.77 10.94
CA VAL A 54 -3.26 5.36 10.19
C VAL A 54 -3.78 6.09 8.96
N LYS A 55 -3.47 7.39 8.88
CA LYS A 55 -3.72 8.21 7.70
C LYS A 55 -2.50 8.14 6.78
N VAL A 56 -2.75 7.95 5.49
CA VAL A 56 -1.73 8.04 4.44
C VAL A 56 -2.11 9.15 3.49
N ALA A 57 -1.23 10.13 3.34
CA ALA A 57 -1.38 11.24 2.40
C ALA A 57 -0.27 11.19 1.36
N LYS A 58 -0.62 11.49 0.10
CA LYS A 58 0.34 11.60 -1.00
C LYS A 58 0.46 13.05 -1.42
N SER A 59 1.65 13.63 -1.25
CA SER A 59 1.90 15.01 -1.65
C SER A 59 1.87 15.15 -3.19
N PRO A 60 1.61 16.35 -3.74
CA PRO A 60 1.70 16.59 -5.18
C PRO A 60 3.07 16.26 -5.78
N LYS A 61 4.13 16.26 -4.96
CA LYS A 61 5.50 15.89 -5.34
C LYS A 61 5.74 14.37 -5.30
N GLY A 62 4.74 13.59 -4.88
CA GLY A 62 4.81 12.14 -4.78
C GLY A 62 5.35 11.62 -3.44
N GLU A 63 5.54 12.49 -2.44
CA GLU A 63 5.97 12.07 -1.11
C GLU A 63 4.82 11.38 -0.39
N LEU A 64 5.15 10.37 0.42
CA LEU A 64 4.19 9.64 1.24
C LEU A 64 4.32 10.08 2.69
N LEU A 65 3.21 10.47 3.30
CA LEU A 65 3.12 10.90 4.69
C LEU A 65 2.22 9.93 5.45
N PHE A 66 2.78 9.24 6.44
CA PHE A 66 2.02 8.35 7.32
C PHE A 66 1.86 9.00 8.70
N SER A 67 0.64 9.06 9.22
CA SER A 67 0.36 9.70 10.53
C SER A 67 1.01 8.97 11.71
N ASN A 68 1.41 7.72 11.54
CA ASN A 68 2.13 6.93 12.55
C ASN A 68 3.65 7.16 12.54
N GLY A 69 4.15 8.11 11.74
CA GLY A 69 5.56 8.46 11.69
C GLY A 69 6.42 7.60 10.77
N ILE A 70 5.84 6.67 10.00
CA ILE A 70 6.58 5.95 8.95
C ILE A 70 7.01 6.95 7.87
N GLN A 71 8.31 6.96 7.57
CA GLN A 71 8.90 7.82 6.55
C GLN A 71 9.29 6.98 5.34
N ALA A 72 9.08 7.53 4.15
CA ALA A 72 9.45 6.91 2.88
C ALA A 72 10.60 7.68 2.23
N HIS A 73 11.61 6.97 1.72
CA HIS A 73 12.65 7.55 0.87
C HIS A 73 12.94 6.63 -0.31
N MET A 74 13.30 7.21 -1.46
CA MET A 74 13.66 6.43 -2.64
C MET A 74 15.18 6.23 -2.67
N ASP A 75 15.63 4.98 -2.87
CA ASP A 75 17.05 4.67 -3.06
C ASP A 75 17.48 4.76 -4.53
N SER A 76 18.79 4.64 -4.76
CA SER A 76 19.38 4.70 -6.10
C SER A 76 19.02 3.52 -7.01
N LEU A 77 18.44 2.46 -6.46
CA LEU A 77 18.03 1.24 -7.17
C LEU A 77 16.52 1.22 -7.48
N GLY A 78 15.81 2.31 -7.17
CA GLY A 78 14.39 2.49 -7.43
C GLY A 78 13.48 1.77 -6.44
N TRP A 79 13.98 1.42 -5.25
CA TRP A 79 13.14 0.99 -4.13
C TRP A 79 12.69 2.18 -3.31
N VAL A 80 11.45 2.13 -2.85
CA VAL A 80 10.95 2.98 -1.78
C VAL A 80 11.17 2.24 -0.48
N GLN A 81 12.05 2.80 0.34
CA GLN A 81 12.44 2.31 1.65
C GLN A 81 11.59 3.00 2.71
N PHE A 82 10.98 2.21 3.60
CA PHE A 82 10.21 2.72 4.73
C PHE A 82 10.99 2.56 6.03
N SER A 83 10.85 3.53 6.94
CA SER A 83 11.57 3.54 8.23
C SER A 83 11.25 2.34 9.14
N ASN A 84 10.17 1.60 8.86
CA ASN A 84 9.82 0.36 9.57
C ASN A 84 10.41 -0.91 8.95
N GLY A 85 11.35 -0.78 8.01
CA GLY A 85 12.04 -1.90 7.36
C GLY A 85 11.30 -2.53 6.19
N ALA A 86 10.10 -2.06 5.84
CA ALA A 86 9.50 -2.43 4.57
C ALA A 86 10.24 -1.74 3.41
N ALA A 87 10.45 -2.46 2.31
CA ALA A 87 10.95 -1.87 1.08
C ALA A 87 10.09 -2.38 -0.08
N VAL A 88 9.65 -1.47 -0.95
CA VAL A 88 8.79 -1.80 -2.08
C VAL A 88 9.32 -1.19 -3.36
N ARG A 89 9.22 -1.93 -4.45
CA ARG A 89 9.56 -1.45 -5.79
C ARG A 89 8.39 -1.71 -6.73
N ARG A 90 8.12 -0.73 -7.57
CA ARG A 90 7.15 -0.88 -8.66
C ARG A 90 7.76 -1.71 -9.78
N GLU A 91 7.03 -2.72 -10.25
CA GLU A 91 7.41 -3.55 -11.39
C GLU A 91 6.35 -3.41 -12.49
N GLY A 92 6.55 -2.49 -13.42
CA GLY A 92 5.54 -2.18 -14.45
C GLY A 92 4.34 -1.41 -13.88
N THR A 93 3.18 -1.52 -14.53
CA THR A 93 1.99 -0.75 -14.16
C THR A 93 1.09 -1.46 -13.15
N GLU A 94 1.18 -2.79 -13.07
CA GLU A 94 0.17 -3.63 -12.43
C GLU A 94 0.64 -4.36 -11.17
N GLN A 95 1.91 -4.19 -10.77
CA GLN A 95 2.44 -4.89 -9.60
C GLN A 95 3.52 -4.11 -8.83
N PHE A 96 3.61 -4.45 -7.54
CA PHE A 96 4.66 -4.01 -6.62
C PHE A 96 5.30 -5.23 -5.97
N ARG A 97 6.62 -5.25 -5.90
CA ARG A 97 7.42 -6.26 -5.21
C ARG A 97 7.97 -5.68 -3.93
N PHE A 98 7.86 -6.43 -2.84
CA PHE A 98 8.49 -6.13 -1.58
C PHE A 98 9.80 -6.89 -1.44
N SER A 99 10.75 -6.33 -0.68
CA SER A 99 12.03 -6.98 -0.36
C SER A 99 11.86 -8.31 0.38
N THR A 100 10.70 -8.53 0.99
CA THR A 100 10.31 -9.76 1.71
C THR A 100 9.88 -10.90 0.78
N GLY A 101 9.87 -10.68 -0.54
CA GLY A 101 9.37 -11.63 -1.53
C GLY A 101 7.86 -11.57 -1.75
N MET A 102 7.13 -10.70 -1.04
CA MET A 102 5.71 -10.48 -1.28
C MET A 102 5.52 -9.67 -2.57
N VAL A 103 4.58 -10.09 -3.43
CA VAL A 103 4.21 -9.37 -4.65
C VAL A 103 2.72 -9.08 -4.63
N CYS A 104 2.38 -7.80 -4.67
CA CYS A 104 1.01 -7.32 -4.84
C CYS A 104 0.75 -7.03 -6.30
N ARG A 105 -0.32 -7.60 -6.86
CA ARG A 105 -0.73 -7.36 -8.25
C ARG A 105 -2.23 -7.37 -8.44
N TYR A 106 -2.71 -6.70 -9.47
CA TYR A 106 -4.10 -6.84 -9.90
C TYR A 106 -4.41 -8.30 -10.28
N THR A 107 -5.57 -8.78 -9.86
CA THR A 107 -6.10 -10.12 -10.23
C THR A 107 -7.43 -10.03 -10.94
N ALA A 108 -8.18 -8.95 -10.72
CA ALA A 108 -9.37 -8.55 -11.45
C ALA A 108 -9.55 -7.04 -11.32
N ILE A 109 -10.51 -6.47 -12.04
CA ILE A 109 -10.89 -5.06 -11.89
C ILE A 109 -11.31 -4.82 -10.43
N GLY A 110 -10.65 -3.86 -9.79
CA GLY A 110 -10.90 -3.53 -8.38
C GLY A 110 -10.41 -4.56 -7.38
N LYS A 111 -9.61 -5.57 -7.78
CA LYS A 111 -9.10 -6.62 -6.88
C LYS A 111 -7.60 -6.84 -7.03
N VAL A 112 -6.91 -6.89 -5.90
CA VAL A 112 -5.46 -7.10 -5.78
C VAL A 112 -5.18 -8.29 -4.88
N ALA A 113 -4.18 -9.08 -5.22
CA ALA A 113 -3.64 -10.14 -4.37
C ALA A 113 -2.17 -9.89 -4.09
N CYS A 114 -1.79 -10.01 -2.82
CA CYS A 114 -0.43 -9.96 -2.32
C CYS A 114 -0.02 -11.38 -1.92
N THR A 115 0.92 -11.97 -2.66
CA THR A 115 1.35 -13.36 -2.49
C THR A 115 2.87 -13.48 -2.47
N ARG A 116 3.42 -14.44 -1.74
CA ARG A 116 4.87 -14.73 -1.73
C ARG A 116 5.28 -15.35 -3.08
N ARG A 117 6.38 -14.86 -3.65
CA ARG A 117 7.02 -15.39 -4.87
C ARG A 117 8.51 -15.60 -4.65
#